data_AF-A0A2V6EZW3-F1
#
_entry.id   AF-A0A2V6EZW3-F1
#
_cell.length_a   1.000
_cell.length_b   1.000
_cell.length_c   1.000
_cell.angle_alpha   90.00
_cell.angle_beta   90.00
_cell.angle_gamma   90.00
#
_symmetry.space_group_name_H-M   'P 1'
#
loop_
_entity.id
_entity.type
_entity.pdbx_description
1 polymer ?
#
loop_
_entity_poly.entity_id
_entity_poly.type
_entity_poly.pdbx_seq_one_letter_code
_entity_poly.pdbx_strand_id
1 'polypeptide(L)'
;MKQRYFLIIAISLLVAADRAGAGTNSALDFAPKTTGTTQDAYVRVGNPVKLGLPRFTVEARFIVQNNGSPAFVTVGSYAIPLVTKGRGECDGCPADMNYFLGIQDNVLFADFEEGTAGTSPGLNHPVTGVTPLQKGIWYHAAATYDGTKWQLF
;
A
#
# COMPACT_ATOMS: atom_id res chain seq x y z
N MET A 1 5.26 6.63 -29.85
CA MET A 1 5.80 6.41 -28.48
C MET A 1 4.65 6.44 -27.49
N LYS A 2 4.38 5.35 -26.75
CA LYS A 2 3.35 5.34 -25.70
C LYS A 2 3.94 5.98 -24.43
N GLN A 3 3.37 7.09 -23.98
CA GLN A 3 3.75 7.72 -22.71
C GLN A 3 3.48 6.74 -21.57
N ARG A 4 4.51 6.41 -20.79
CA ARG A 4 4.39 5.67 -19.54
C ARG A 4 4.16 6.70 -18.43
N TYR A 5 2.95 6.77 -17.89
CA TYR A 5 2.68 7.59 -16.72
C TYR A 5 3.22 6.85 -15.50
N PHE A 6 4.28 7.36 -14.89
CA PHE A 6 4.73 6.93 -13.58
C PHE A 6 4.16 7.93 -12.57
N LEU A 7 3.26 7.46 -11.69
CA LEU A 7 2.88 8.22 -10.51
C LEU A 7 3.83 7.83 -9.39
N ILE A 8 4.90 8.60 -9.25
CA ILE A 8 5.78 8.52 -8.08
C ILE A 8 5.08 9.30 -6.95
N ILE A 9 4.48 8.60 -5.98
CA ILE A 9 4.15 9.23 -4.70
C ILE A 9 5.40 9.07 -3.81
N ALA A 10 6.39 9.93 -4.05
CA ALA A 10 7.51 10.12 -3.15
C ALA A 10 7.31 11.46 -2.43
N ILE A 11 6.76 11.40 -1.21
CA ILE A 11 6.94 12.50 -0.26
C ILE A 11 8.17 12.14 0.57
N SER A 12 9.32 12.68 0.19
CA SER A 12 10.53 12.68 1.01
C SER A 12 10.90 14.13 1.26
N LEU A 13 10.43 14.71 2.37
CA LEU A 13 10.93 16.00 2.84
C LEU A 13 11.88 15.75 4.02
N LEU A 14 13.18 15.91 3.76
CA LEU A 14 14.20 15.92 4.79
C LEU A 14 14.17 17.30 5.47
N VAL A 15 13.51 17.40 6.62
CA VAL A 15 13.68 18.56 7.49
C VAL A 15 14.87 18.27 8.40
N ALA A 16 16.04 18.80 8.03
CA ALA A 16 17.14 18.92 8.97
C ALA A 16 16.77 20.01 9.97
N ALA A 17 16.52 19.64 11.23
CA ALA A 17 16.43 20.58 12.32
C ALA A 17 17.41 20.16 13.42
N ASP A 18 18.59 20.77 13.39
CA ASP A 18 19.42 20.88 14.58
C ASP A 18 18.69 21.77 15.59
N ARG A 19 18.20 21.19 16.69
CA ARG A 19 18.51 21.57 18.08
C ARG A 19 17.49 21.02 19.09
N ALA A 20 18.06 20.61 20.21
CA ALA A 20 17.40 20.03 21.38
C ALA A 20 16.27 20.91 21.96
N GLY A 21 15.11 20.30 22.10
CA GLY A 21 13.93 20.76 22.82
C GLY A 21 12.87 19.68 22.66
N ALA A 22 12.19 19.26 23.72
CA ALA A 22 11.23 18.15 23.72
C ALA A 22 10.28 18.23 22.51
N GLY A 23 10.55 17.40 21.49
CA GLY A 23 9.97 17.54 20.17
C GLY A 23 8.48 17.22 20.19
N THR A 24 7.64 18.24 20.06
CA THR A 24 6.31 18.08 19.51
C THR A 24 6.45 17.35 18.17
N ASN A 25 5.62 16.32 17.96
CA ASN A 25 5.61 15.53 16.74
C ASN A 25 5.60 16.47 15.52
N SER A 26 6.74 16.55 14.83
CA SER A 26 6.91 17.41 13.63
C SER A 26 6.59 16.65 12.35
N ALA A 27 6.16 15.38 12.46
CA ALA A 27 5.65 14.61 11.35
C ALA A 27 4.18 14.96 11.10
N LEU A 28 3.75 14.78 9.85
CA LEU A 28 2.34 14.84 9.49
C LEU A 28 1.61 13.68 10.19
N ASP A 29 0.85 14.00 11.23
CA ASP A 29 0.02 13.04 11.97
C ASP A 29 -1.33 12.90 11.25
N PHE A 30 -1.60 11.69 10.75
CA PHE A 30 -2.88 11.36 10.12
C PHE A 30 -3.93 10.88 11.12
N ALA A 31 -3.58 10.74 12.41
CA ALA A 31 -4.54 10.40 13.43
C ALA A 31 -5.57 11.53 13.58
N PRO A 32 -6.88 11.21 13.67
CA PRO A 32 -7.88 12.22 14.00
C PRO A 32 -7.52 12.90 15.32
N LYS A 33 -7.20 14.20 15.26
CA LYS A 33 -6.81 15.02 16.42
C LYS A 33 -7.85 15.00 17.56
N THR A 34 -9.08 14.56 17.27
CA THR A 34 -10.23 14.61 18.17
C THR A 34 -10.52 13.32 18.94
N THR A 35 -9.99 12.15 18.54
CA THR A 35 -10.31 10.87 19.20
C THR A 35 -9.16 10.29 20.03
N GLY A 36 -7.93 10.77 19.84
CA GLY A 36 -6.75 10.21 20.52
C GLY A 36 -6.45 8.76 20.12
N THR A 37 -7.10 8.25 19.07
CA THR A 37 -6.91 6.90 18.52
C THR A 37 -6.18 6.99 17.20
N THR A 38 -5.21 6.10 16.98
CA THR A 38 -4.49 5.95 15.69
C THR A 38 -5.23 5.06 14.71
N GLN A 39 -6.46 4.65 15.04
CA GLN A 39 -7.35 3.90 14.17
C GLN A 39 -7.71 4.81 12.99
N ASP A 40 -7.54 4.30 11.77
CA ASP A 40 -7.85 5.00 10.52
C ASP A 40 -6.94 6.19 10.15
N ALA A 41 -5.70 6.22 10.64
CA ALA A 41 -4.69 7.21 10.24
C ALA A 41 -4.14 6.93 8.83
N TYR A 42 -4.85 7.34 7.78
CA TYR A 42 -4.42 7.19 6.38
C TYR A 42 -4.79 8.40 5.52
N VAL A 43 -4.12 8.52 4.36
CA VAL A 43 -4.48 9.49 3.32
C VAL A 43 -5.41 8.83 2.33
N ARG A 44 -6.59 9.43 2.12
CA ARG A 44 -7.48 9.02 1.04
C ARG A 44 -7.11 9.75 -0.25
N VAL A 45 -6.71 8.98 -1.26
CA VAL A 45 -6.60 9.47 -2.63
C VAL A 45 -7.94 9.23 -3.33
N GLY A 46 -8.39 10.18 -4.15
CA GLY A 46 -9.59 10.00 -4.96
C GLY A 46 -9.45 8.84 -5.97
N ASN A 47 -10.56 8.46 -6.62
CA ASN A 47 -10.57 7.43 -7.65
C ASN A 47 -10.81 8.02 -9.06
N PRO A 48 -9.91 8.86 -9.60
CA PRO A 48 -10.07 9.37 -10.94
C PRO A 48 -9.87 8.26 -11.98
N VAL A 49 -10.67 8.29 -13.05
CA VAL A 49 -10.59 7.33 -14.17
C VAL A 49 -9.18 7.22 -14.75
N LYS A 50 -8.39 8.30 -14.69
CA LYS A 50 -6.99 8.33 -15.14
C LYS A 50 -6.06 7.37 -14.39
N LEU A 51 -6.44 6.89 -13.21
CA LEU A 51 -5.68 5.87 -12.46
C LEU A 51 -6.15 4.44 -12.73
N GLY A 52 -7.20 4.24 -13.52
CA GLY A 52 -7.66 2.93 -13.99
C GLY A 52 -6.77 2.37 -15.12
N LEU A 53 -5.48 2.20 -14.83
CA LEU A 53 -4.49 1.81 -15.82
C LEU A 53 -4.49 0.27 -16.02
N PRO A 54 -4.35 -0.23 -17.26
CA PRO A 54 -4.28 -1.66 -17.54
C PRO A 54 -2.93 -2.29 -17.15
N ARG A 55 -1.95 -1.44 -16.81
CA ARG A 55 -0.60 -1.77 -16.39
C ARG A 55 -0.16 -0.70 -15.42
N PHE A 56 0.38 -1.09 -14.28
CA PHE A 56 0.69 -0.14 -13.23
C PHE A 56 1.82 -0.64 -12.35
N THR A 57 2.39 0.27 -11.59
CA THR A 57 3.29 -0.04 -10.49
C THR A 57 2.81 0.76 -9.29
N VAL A 58 2.64 0.07 -8.18
CA VAL A 58 2.38 0.70 -6.88
C VAL A 58 3.68 0.64 -6.11
N GLU A 59 4.14 1.77 -5.60
CA GLU A 59 5.38 1.85 -4.84
C GLU A 59 5.21 2.68 -3.57
N ALA A 60 6.01 2.33 -2.57
CA ALA A 60 6.06 3.05 -1.31
C ALA A 60 7.48 3.05 -0.75
N ARG A 61 7.91 4.20 -0.22
CA ARG A 61 9.06 4.27 0.68
C ARG A 61 8.53 4.34 2.10
N PHE A 62 8.92 3.40 2.95
CA PHE A 62 8.34 3.25 4.28
C PHE A 62 9.37 2.85 5.33
N ILE A 63 8.98 3.03 6.60
CA ILE A 63 9.73 2.61 7.78
C ILE A 63 8.74 1.97 8.75
N VAL A 64 9.05 0.78 9.25
CA VAL A 64 8.23 0.13 10.28
C VAL A 64 8.68 0.60 11.65
N GLN A 65 7.83 1.34 12.37
CA GLN A 65 8.13 1.78 13.73
C GLN A 65 7.44 0.91 14.78
N ASN A 66 6.16 0.60 14.55
CA ASN A 66 5.32 -0.17 15.45
C ASN A 66 4.58 -1.27 14.68
N ASN A 67 3.88 -2.11 15.42
CA ASN A 67 2.97 -3.07 14.81
C ASN A 67 1.80 -2.26 14.21
N GLY A 68 1.51 -2.47 12.93
CA GLY A 68 0.36 -1.85 12.25
C GLY A 68 -0.93 -2.63 12.49
N SER A 69 -2.06 -2.09 12.02
CA SER A 69 -3.34 -2.80 12.03
C SER A 69 -3.52 -3.56 10.72
N PRO A 70 -3.62 -4.90 10.72
CA PRO A 70 -3.86 -5.65 9.50
C PRO A 70 -5.32 -5.48 9.04
N ALA A 71 -5.51 -5.60 7.73
CA ALA A 71 -6.81 -5.75 7.09
C ALA A 71 -6.89 -7.14 6.43
N PHE A 72 -8.10 -7.70 6.34
CA PHE A 72 -8.33 -8.88 5.51
C PHE A 72 -8.07 -8.52 4.03
N VAL A 73 -7.32 -9.36 3.32
CA VAL A 73 -7.00 -9.14 1.90
C VAL A 73 -7.69 -10.19 1.05
N THR A 74 -7.31 -11.44 1.24
CA THR A 74 -7.86 -12.62 0.56
C THR A 74 -7.82 -13.80 1.54
N VAL A 75 -8.45 -14.92 1.18
CA VAL A 75 -8.50 -16.11 2.04
C VAL A 75 -7.09 -16.51 2.47
N GLY A 76 -6.86 -16.55 3.78
CA GLY A 76 -5.57 -16.90 4.37
C GLY A 76 -4.59 -15.74 4.57
N SER A 77 -4.96 -14.51 4.18
CA SER A 77 -4.06 -13.35 4.21
C SER A 77 -4.67 -12.15 4.93
N TYR A 78 -3.97 -11.71 5.98
CA TYR A 78 -4.21 -10.46 6.71
C TYR A 78 -2.93 -9.65 6.72
N ALA A 79 -2.96 -8.46 6.11
CA ALA A 79 -1.76 -7.66 5.91
C ALA A 79 -1.96 -6.20 6.35
N ILE A 80 -0.89 -5.58 6.84
CA ILE A 80 -0.86 -4.16 7.20
C ILE A 80 -0.74 -3.36 5.90
N PRO A 81 -1.68 -2.44 5.60
CA PRO A 81 -1.69 -1.71 4.33
C PRO A 81 -0.60 -0.62 4.29
N LEU A 82 0.13 -0.56 3.17
CA LEU A 82 1.01 0.57 2.81
C LEU A 82 0.35 1.45 1.75
N VAL A 83 -0.08 0.86 0.63
CA VAL A 83 -0.83 1.53 -0.45
C VAL A 83 -1.84 0.56 -1.00
N THR A 84 -3.12 0.91 -0.95
CA THR A 84 -4.20 0.02 -1.39
C THR A 84 -5.26 0.76 -2.18
N LYS A 85 -5.97 0.01 -3.01
CA LYS A 85 -7.24 0.40 -3.61
C LYS A 85 -8.25 -0.69 -3.28
N GLY A 86 -8.83 -0.57 -2.09
CA GLY A 86 -9.68 -1.59 -1.50
C GLY A 86 -8.90 -2.51 -0.55
N ARG A 87 -9.60 -3.55 -0.11
CA ARG A 87 -9.17 -4.69 0.69
C ARG A 87 -10.18 -5.81 0.42
N GLY A 88 -10.02 -7.00 1.00
CA GLY A 88 -11.07 -8.02 0.91
C GLY A 88 -12.33 -7.55 1.63
N GLU A 89 -13.35 -7.11 0.88
CA GLU A 89 -14.63 -6.65 1.46
C GLU A 89 -15.79 -7.59 1.15
N CYS A 90 -15.80 -8.21 -0.03
CA CYS A 90 -16.85 -9.13 -0.47
C CYS A 90 -16.36 -9.98 -1.66
N ASP A 91 -16.94 -11.16 -1.85
CA ASP A 91 -16.75 -11.96 -3.06
C ASP A 91 -17.85 -11.64 -4.08
N GLY A 92 -17.47 -11.22 -5.29
CA GLY A 92 -18.39 -11.02 -6.42
C GLY A 92 -19.34 -9.83 -6.29
N CYS A 93 -18.93 -8.77 -5.57
CA CYS A 93 -19.70 -7.54 -5.44
C CYS A 93 -18.92 -6.32 -5.96
N PRO A 94 -19.55 -5.15 -6.22
CA PRO A 94 -18.84 -4.01 -6.81
C PRO A 94 -17.69 -3.42 -5.97
N ALA A 95 -17.49 -3.90 -4.74
CA ALA A 95 -16.44 -3.49 -3.81
C ALA A 95 -15.20 -4.40 -3.92
N ASP A 96 -14.82 -4.73 -5.14
CA ASP A 96 -13.64 -5.54 -5.46
C ASP A 96 -12.33 -4.78 -5.14
N MET A 97 -11.33 -5.53 -4.69
CA MET A 97 -10.02 -5.02 -4.31
C MET A 97 -9.12 -4.93 -5.54
N ASN A 98 -8.84 -3.74 -6.06
CA ASN A 98 -7.99 -3.66 -7.25
C ASN A 98 -6.53 -4.07 -6.95
N TYR A 99 -5.92 -3.47 -5.94
CA TYR A 99 -4.55 -3.80 -5.54
C TYR A 99 -4.33 -3.56 -4.05
N PHE A 100 -3.42 -4.34 -3.48
CA PHE A 100 -2.95 -4.23 -2.12
C PHE A 100 -1.42 -4.35 -2.10
N LEU A 101 -0.74 -3.35 -1.54
CA LEU A 101 0.68 -3.44 -1.16
C LEU A 101 0.79 -3.22 0.34
N GLY A 102 1.43 -4.15 1.04
CA GLY A 102 1.48 -4.14 2.50
C GLY A 102 2.53 -5.07 3.10
N ILE A 103 2.33 -5.39 4.38
CA ILE A 103 3.23 -6.21 5.18
C ILE A 103 2.42 -7.34 5.84
N GLN A 104 2.82 -8.57 5.61
CA GLN A 104 2.27 -9.77 6.27
C GLN A 104 3.43 -10.52 6.93
N ASP A 105 3.27 -10.94 8.18
CA ASP A 105 4.27 -11.76 8.90
C ASP A 105 5.72 -11.22 8.80
N ASN A 106 5.86 -9.89 8.91
CA ASN A 106 7.14 -9.18 8.85
C ASN A 106 7.87 -9.21 7.49
N VAL A 107 7.19 -9.58 6.40
CA VAL A 107 7.72 -9.47 5.03
C VAL A 107 6.77 -8.65 4.16
N LEU A 108 7.26 -8.19 3.00
CA LEU A 108 6.39 -7.55 2.02
C LEU A 108 5.32 -8.53 1.54
N PHE A 109 4.13 -8.01 1.31
CA PHE A 109 2.99 -8.75 0.78
C PHE A 109 2.27 -7.87 -0.23
N ALA A 110 1.85 -8.48 -1.34
CA ALA A 110 1.01 -7.79 -2.30
C ALA A 110 -0.06 -8.72 -2.86
N ASP A 111 -1.19 -8.13 -3.23
CA ASP A 111 -2.28 -8.84 -3.89
C ASP A 111 -2.88 -7.92 -4.97
N PHE A 112 -3.48 -8.55 -5.96
CA PHE A 112 -4.14 -7.91 -7.09
C PHE A 112 -5.34 -8.77 -7.47
N GLU A 113 -6.52 -8.16 -7.57
CA GLU A 113 -7.71 -8.84 -8.07
C GLU A 113 -7.95 -8.48 -9.53
N GLU A 114 -8.19 -9.50 -10.35
CA GLU A 114 -8.51 -9.29 -11.76
C GLU A 114 -9.80 -8.50 -11.92
N GLY A 115 -9.72 -7.36 -12.61
CA GLY A 115 -10.91 -6.64 -13.04
C GLY A 115 -11.73 -7.42 -14.09
N THR A 116 -12.87 -6.86 -14.49
CA THR A 116 -13.81 -7.49 -15.43
C THR A 116 -13.24 -7.87 -16.80
N ALA A 117 -12.11 -7.28 -17.20
CA ALA A 117 -11.40 -7.60 -18.44
C ALA A 117 -10.29 -8.66 -18.27
N GLY A 118 -10.13 -9.21 -17.06
CA GLY A 118 -9.19 -10.28 -16.75
C GLY A 118 -9.58 -11.63 -17.38
N THR A 119 -8.69 -12.60 -17.26
CA THR A 119 -8.92 -13.98 -17.72
C THR A 119 -9.87 -14.71 -16.76
N SER A 120 -9.82 -14.37 -15.48
CA SER A 120 -10.68 -14.89 -14.42
C SER A 120 -11.08 -13.71 -13.53
N PRO A 121 -12.10 -12.92 -13.93
CA PRO A 121 -12.56 -11.77 -13.15
C PRO A 121 -12.80 -12.13 -11.68
N GLY A 122 -12.27 -11.32 -10.76
CA GLY A 122 -12.32 -11.57 -9.31
C GLY A 122 -11.24 -12.51 -8.77
N LEU A 123 -10.35 -13.04 -9.63
CA LEU A 123 -9.24 -13.88 -9.15
C LEU A 123 -8.18 -13.02 -8.46
N ASN A 124 -7.84 -13.42 -7.23
CA ASN A 124 -6.75 -12.82 -6.44
C ASN A 124 -5.39 -13.45 -6.80
N HIS A 125 -4.34 -12.66 -6.70
CA HIS A 125 -2.95 -13.00 -7.04
C HIS A 125 -2.00 -12.65 -5.89
N PRO A 126 -2.14 -13.29 -4.71
CA PRO A 126 -1.30 -12.97 -3.56
C PRO A 126 0.15 -13.39 -3.83
N VAL A 127 1.08 -12.51 -3.46
CA VAL A 127 2.53 -12.74 -3.51
C VAL A 127 3.17 -12.24 -2.22
N THR A 128 4.01 -13.08 -1.65
CA THR A 128 4.71 -12.80 -0.39
C THR A 128 6.21 -12.75 -0.65
N GLY A 129 6.86 -11.69 -0.18
CA GLY A 129 8.30 -11.54 -0.20
C GLY A 129 8.99 -12.47 0.80
N VAL A 130 10.31 -12.54 0.74
CA VAL A 130 11.10 -13.41 1.64
C VAL A 130 12.07 -12.65 2.52
N THR A 131 12.24 -11.34 2.29
CA THR A 131 13.16 -10.49 3.05
C THR A 131 12.47 -10.01 4.32
N PRO A 132 12.92 -10.43 5.52
CA PRO A 132 12.36 -9.94 6.77
C PRO A 132 12.63 -8.44 6.95
N LEU A 133 11.59 -7.69 7.26
CA LEU A 133 11.68 -6.26 7.52
C LEU A 133 12.18 -6.02 8.94
N GLN A 134 13.03 -5.00 9.10
CA GLN A 134 13.55 -4.58 10.39
C GLN A 134 12.92 -3.25 10.82
N LYS A 135 12.55 -3.13 12.10
CA LYS A 135 12.05 -1.88 12.65
C LYS A 135 13.12 -0.78 12.59
N GLY A 136 12.69 0.45 12.33
CA GLY A 136 13.59 1.60 12.27
C GLY A 136 14.43 1.73 10.99
N ILE A 137 14.29 0.80 10.04
CA ILE A 137 14.99 0.82 8.75
C ILE A 137 14.05 1.29 7.64
N TRP A 138 14.56 2.14 6.76
CA TRP A 138 13.85 2.57 5.56
C TRP A 138 13.94 1.50 4.47
N TYR A 139 12.80 1.12 3.94
CA TYR A 139 12.66 0.24 2.78
C TYR A 139 11.95 0.99 1.65
N HIS A 140 12.15 0.48 0.44
CA HIS A 140 11.30 0.74 -0.71
C HIS A 140 10.62 -0.57 -1.06
N ALA A 141 9.33 -0.51 -1.38
CA ALA A 141 8.56 -1.64 -1.88
C ALA A 141 7.90 -1.24 -3.20
N ALA A 142 7.82 -2.18 -4.13
CA ALA A 142 7.05 -2.01 -5.35
C ALA A 142 6.35 -3.31 -5.75
N ALA A 143 5.11 -3.16 -6.24
CA ALA A 143 4.41 -4.24 -6.90
C ALA A 143 4.01 -3.79 -8.31
N THR A 144 4.41 -4.56 -9.34
CA THR A 144 4.21 -4.20 -10.75
C THR A 144 3.33 -5.22 -11.46
N TYR A 145 2.33 -4.71 -12.19
CA TYR A 145 1.56 -5.48 -13.14
C TYR A 145 1.84 -4.98 -14.56
N ASP A 146 2.49 -5.81 -15.38
CA ASP A 146 2.86 -5.46 -16.76
C ASP A 146 1.76 -5.81 -17.80
N GLY A 147 0.62 -6.32 -17.33
CA GLY A 147 -0.46 -6.86 -18.15
C GLY A 147 -0.39 -8.38 -18.34
N THR A 148 0.67 -9.02 -17.84
CA THR A 148 0.88 -10.48 -17.92
C THR A 148 1.48 -11.07 -16.64
N LYS A 149 2.28 -10.29 -15.92
CA LYS A 149 2.99 -10.72 -14.70
C LYS A 149 2.70 -9.76 -13.57
N TRP A 150 2.50 -10.34 -12.40
CA TRP A 150 2.47 -9.67 -11.10
C TRP A 150 3.78 -9.96 -10.36
N GLN A 151 4.52 -8.92 -9.97
CA GLN A 151 5.83 -9.09 -9.33
C GLN A 151 6.00 -8.12 -8.17
N LEU A 152 6.63 -8.60 -7.08
CA LEU A 152 6.93 -7.87 -5.86
C LEU A 152 8.44 -7.65 -5.73
N PHE A 153 8.81 -6.42 -5.34
CA PHE A 153 10.19 -5.95 -5.15
C PHE A 153 10.32 -5.27 -3.79
#